data_AF-A0A411WH00-F1
#
_entry.id   AF-A0A411WH00-F1
#
_cell.length_a   1.000
_cell.length_b   1.000
_cell.length_c   1.000
_cell.angle_alpha   90.00
_cell.angle_beta   90.00
_cell.angle_gamma   90.00
#
_symmetry.space_group_name_H-M   'P 1'
#
loop_
_entity.id
_entity.type
_entity.pdbx_description
1 polymer ?
#
loop_
_entity_poly.entity_id
_entity_poly.type
_entity_poly.pdbx_seq_one_letter_code
_entity_poly.pdbx_strand_id
1 'polypeptide(L)'
;MKKEWFSTRELTGVAGLPGTIQGINQKAHREKWESRKRTGVQGKALEYHINSIPEKVQIALQARENGVQFDAIGNDSLSIWISAFHQLTEAEREKIISLIMRQGIAGLMAKVNWDDGSDDASQS
;
A
#
# COMPACT_ATOMS: atom_id res chain seq x y z
N MET A 1 -4.58 -17.57 10.13
CA MET A 1 -3.29 -17.82 9.43
C MET A 1 -3.24 -16.87 8.26
N LYS A 2 -2.16 -16.09 8.11
CA LYS A 2 -1.97 -15.16 6.99
C LYS A 2 -1.70 -15.95 5.71
N LYS A 3 -2.14 -15.47 4.56
CA LYS A 3 -1.88 -16.12 3.27
C LYS A 3 -0.41 -15.98 2.89
N GLU A 4 0.26 -17.12 2.65
CA GLU A 4 1.71 -17.14 2.36
C GLU A 4 2.04 -17.36 0.88
N TRP A 5 1.09 -17.86 0.08
CA TRP A 5 1.30 -18.25 -1.31
C TRP A 5 0.36 -17.48 -2.23
N PHE A 6 0.94 -16.77 -3.20
CA PHE A 6 0.21 -15.85 -4.09
C PHE A 6 0.30 -16.33 -5.53
N SER A 7 -0.85 -16.38 -6.20
CA SER A 7 -0.88 -16.74 -7.61
C SER A 7 -0.34 -15.63 -8.50
N THR A 8 0.15 -15.98 -9.69
CA THR A 8 0.56 -15.03 -10.72
C THR A 8 -0.49 -13.95 -11.02
N ARG A 9 -1.78 -14.31 -11.00
CA ARG A 9 -2.88 -13.35 -11.18
C ARG A 9 -2.96 -12.33 -10.05
N GLU A 10 -2.77 -12.76 -8.81
CA GLU A 10 -2.80 -11.87 -7.64
C GLU A 10 -1.63 -10.89 -7.60
N LEU A 11 -0.50 -11.27 -8.19
CA LEU A 11 0.71 -10.44 -8.27
C LEU A 11 0.72 -9.49 -9.47
N THR A 12 -0.18 -9.68 -10.43
CA THR A 12 -0.18 -8.90 -11.68
C THR A 12 -0.49 -7.42 -11.37
N GLY A 13 0.41 -6.52 -11.80
CA GLY A 13 0.27 -5.07 -11.61
C GLY A 13 0.43 -4.57 -10.17
N VAL A 14 0.77 -5.41 -9.20
CA VAL A 14 0.91 -5.00 -7.79
C VAL A 14 2.23 -4.25 -7.58
N ALA A 15 2.19 -3.05 -6.99
CA ALA A 15 3.38 -2.28 -6.58
C ALA A 15 4.47 -2.16 -7.68
N GLY A 16 4.06 -1.98 -8.93
CA GLY A 16 4.96 -1.88 -10.09
C GLY A 16 5.51 -3.22 -10.57
N LEU A 17 4.85 -4.34 -10.24
CA LEU A 17 5.05 -5.61 -10.92
C LEU A 17 4.49 -5.56 -12.35
N PRO A 18 5.02 -6.41 -13.25
CA PRO A 18 4.49 -6.54 -14.61
C PRO A 18 2.96 -6.74 -14.65
N GLY A 19 2.33 -6.11 -15.64
CA GLY A 19 0.88 -6.20 -15.87
C GLY A 19 0.42 -7.49 -16.57
N THR A 20 1.32 -8.45 -16.78
CA THR A 20 1.00 -9.74 -17.44
C THR A 20 1.57 -10.92 -16.67
N ILE A 21 0.87 -12.06 -16.72
CA ILE A 21 1.30 -13.32 -16.09
C ILE A 21 2.70 -13.74 -16.58
N GLN A 22 2.97 -13.59 -17.87
CA GLN A 22 4.25 -13.88 -18.48
C GLN A 22 5.36 -13.01 -17.90
N GLY A 23 5.10 -11.71 -17.71
CA GLY A 23 6.05 -10.79 -17.07
C GLY A 23 6.33 -11.16 -15.62
N ILE A 24 5.31 -11.57 -14.87
CA ILE A 24 5.49 -12.07 -13.50
C ILE A 24 6.39 -13.31 -13.48
N ASN A 25 6.10 -14.31 -14.33
CA ASN A 25 6.89 -15.54 -14.41
C ASN A 25 8.36 -15.24 -14.77
N GLN A 26 8.60 -14.33 -15.72
CA GLN A 26 9.95 -13.96 -16.12
C GLN A 26 10.70 -13.25 -14.99
N LYS A 27 10.05 -12.32 -14.28
CA LYS A 27 10.63 -11.64 -13.13
C LYS A 27 10.92 -12.62 -11.99
N ALA A 28 9.98 -13.48 -11.67
CA ALA A 28 10.11 -14.51 -10.64
C ALA A 28 11.25 -15.49 -10.94
N HIS A 29 11.43 -15.86 -12.21
CA HIS A 29 12.56 -16.69 -12.64
C HIS A 29 13.90 -15.95 -12.48
N ARG A 30 13.99 -14.70 -12.94
CA ARG A 30 15.20 -13.88 -12.83
C ARG A 30 15.61 -13.63 -11.37
N GLU A 31 14.63 -13.42 -10.50
CA GLU A 31 14.82 -13.11 -9.08
C GLU A 31 14.73 -14.34 -8.17
N LYS A 32 14.64 -15.54 -8.76
CA LYS A 32 14.62 -16.84 -8.06
C LYS A 32 13.58 -16.92 -6.93
N TRP A 33 12.37 -16.45 -7.21
CA TRP A 33 11.27 -16.54 -6.24
C TRP A 33 10.95 -18.01 -5.94
N GLU A 34 10.66 -18.28 -4.67
CA GLU A 34 10.23 -19.59 -4.22
C GLU A 34 8.85 -19.88 -4.80
N SER A 35 8.73 -20.99 -5.52
CA SER A 35 7.55 -21.31 -6.32
C SER A 35 7.05 -22.71 -6.07
N ARG A 36 5.73 -22.89 -6.14
CA ARG A 36 5.07 -24.19 -6.10
C ARG A 36 4.01 -24.29 -7.17
N LYS A 37 3.69 -25.54 -7.56
CA LYS A 37 2.51 -25.81 -8.38
C LYS A 37 1.27 -25.63 -7.52
N ARG A 38 0.27 -24.92 -8.06
CA ARG A 38 -1.02 -24.76 -7.40
C ARG A 38 -1.73 -26.12 -7.33
N THR A 39 -2.19 -26.51 -6.16
CA THR A 39 -2.95 -27.74 -5.94
C THR A 39 -4.43 -27.54 -6.28
N GLY A 40 -5.08 -28.56 -6.85
CA GLY A 40 -6.53 -28.57 -7.06
C GLY A 40 -7.05 -27.79 -8.28
N VAL A 41 -6.21 -27.40 -9.24
CA VAL A 41 -6.63 -26.69 -10.47
C VAL A 41 -6.13 -27.39 -11.72
N GLN A 42 -6.95 -27.43 -12.76
CA GLN A 42 -6.61 -28.01 -14.05
C GLN A 42 -5.64 -27.06 -14.81
N GLY A 43 -4.33 -27.27 -14.66
CA GLY A 43 -3.30 -26.53 -15.39
C GLY A 43 -1.96 -26.34 -14.66
N LYS A 44 -0.95 -25.81 -15.36
CA LYS A 44 0.39 -25.48 -14.82
C LYS A 44 0.42 -24.14 -14.08
N ALA A 45 -0.56 -23.87 -13.22
CA ALA A 45 -0.59 -22.62 -12.46
C ALA A 45 0.47 -22.64 -11.36
N LEU A 46 1.28 -21.57 -11.27
CA LEU A 46 2.29 -21.37 -10.24
C LEU A 46 1.81 -20.39 -9.18
N GLU A 47 2.24 -20.64 -7.94
CA GLU A 47 2.15 -19.72 -6.81
C GLU A 47 3.57 -19.41 -6.30
N TYR A 48 3.73 -18.22 -5.74
CA TYR A 48 5.00 -17.74 -5.19
C TYR A 48 4.86 -17.42 -3.70
N HIS A 49 5.89 -17.77 -2.93
CA HIS A 49 5.90 -17.56 -1.50
C HIS A 49 6.21 -16.11 -1.15
N ILE A 50 5.47 -15.52 -0.20
CA ILE A 50 5.53 -14.10 0.17
C ILE A 50 6.94 -13.60 0.49
N ASN A 51 7.74 -14.39 1.21
CA ASN A 51 9.10 -14.02 1.62
C ASN A 51 10.11 -13.96 0.47
N SER A 52 9.77 -14.51 -0.68
CA SER A 52 10.64 -14.54 -1.86
C SER A 52 10.32 -13.44 -2.88
N ILE A 53 9.25 -12.67 -2.64
CA ILE A 53 8.75 -11.60 -3.52
C ILE A 53 9.28 -10.24 -3.01
N PRO A 54 9.48 -9.20 -3.83
CA PRO A 54 9.98 -7.91 -3.38
C PRO A 54 9.17 -7.29 -2.23
N GLU A 55 9.85 -6.71 -1.25
CA GLU A 55 9.27 -6.11 -0.03
C GLU A 55 8.10 -5.15 -0.30
N LYS A 56 8.25 -4.25 -1.28
CA LYS A 56 7.17 -3.34 -1.70
C LYS A 56 5.88 -4.04 -2.12
N VAL A 57 5.99 -5.24 -2.69
CA VAL A 57 4.85 -6.08 -3.08
C VAL A 57 4.29 -6.77 -1.84
N GLN A 58 5.14 -7.24 -0.92
CA GLN A 58 4.71 -7.85 0.32
C GLN A 58 3.84 -6.89 1.14
N ILE A 59 4.29 -5.64 1.31
CA ILE A 59 3.55 -4.57 1.98
C ILE A 59 2.18 -4.34 1.30
N ALA A 60 2.17 -4.26 -0.04
CA ALA A 60 0.92 -4.06 -0.79
C ALA A 60 -0.05 -5.23 -0.67
N LEU A 61 0.45 -6.47 -0.59
CA LEU A 61 -0.38 -7.67 -0.40
C LEU A 61 -0.94 -7.74 1.02
N GLN A 62 -0.13 -7.42 2.04
CA GLN A 62 -0.57 -7.34 3.43
C GLN A 62 -1.63 -6.25 3.64
N ALA A 63 -1.46 -5.08 3.01
CA ALA A 63 -2.45 -4.00 3.07
C ALA A 63 -3.81 -4.41 2.45
N ARG A 64 -3.79 -5.24 1.40
CA ARG A 64 -5.01 -5.78 0.76
C ARG A 64 -5.69 -6.86 1.60
N GLU A 65 -4.91 -7.74 2.24
CA GLU A 65 -5.44 -8.82 3.10
C GLU A 65 -6.05 -8.26 4.39
N ASN A 66 -5.45 -7.22 4.96
CA ASN A 66 -5.89 -6.62 6.22
C ASN A 66 -7.12 -5.71 6.10
N GLY A 67 -7.66 -5.48 4.90
CA GLY A 67 -8.89 -4.69 4.70
C GLY A 67 -9.02 -3.51 5.65
N VAL A 68 -8.03 -2.61 5.68
CA VAL A 68 -7.99 -1.44 6.59
C VAL A 68 -8.34 -1.80 8.05
N GLN A 69 -7.63 -2.76 8.65
CA GLN A 69 -7.53 -2.82 10.12
C GLN A 69 -6.43 -1.86 10.56
N PHE A 70 -6.85 -0.63 10.91
CA PHE A 70 -6.08 0.32 11.69
C PHE A 70 -5.80 -0.28 13.07
N ASP A 71 -4.80 -1.15 13.17
CA ASP A 71 -4.22 -1.48 14.46
C ASP A 71 -3.32 -0.30 14.86
N ALA A 72 -3.97 0.70 15.45
CA ALA A 72 -3.38 1.86 16.08
C ALA A 72 -2.66 1.47 17.39
N ILE A 73 -1.72 0.53 17.34
CA ILE A 73 -0.69 0.36 18.37
C ILE A 73 0.59 -0.10 17.65
N GLY A 74 1.48 0.85 17.35
CA GLY A 74 2.91 0.57 17.22
C GLY A 74 3.63 0.77 15.87
N ASN A 75 2.98 1.16 14.77
CA ASN A 75 3.66 1.26 13.47
C ASN A 75 3.79 2.70 12.93
N ASP A 76 5.05 3.15 12.90
CA ASP A 76 5.66 4.25 12.15
C ASP A 76 4.70 5.13 11.34
N SER A 77 4.38 6.31 11.89
CA SER A 77 3.54 7.35 11.28
C SER A 77 3.91 7.66 9.82
N LEU A 78 5.17 7.40 9.43
CA LEU A 78 5.64 7.54 8.05
C LEU A 78 4.97 6.55 7.09
N SER A 79 4.73 5.31 7.53
CA SER A 79 4.12 4.25 6.73
C SER A 79 2.67 4.59 6.38
N ILE A 80 1.94 5.18 7.33
CA ILE A 80 0.58 5.68 7.14
C ILE A 80 0.58 6.83 6.12
N TRP A 81 1.54 7.75 6.24
CA TRP A 81 1.71 8.85 5.32
C TRP A 81 2.03 8.39 3.89
N ILE A 82 2.92 7.40 3.72
CA ILE A 82 3.26 6.82 2.42
C ILE A 82 2.05 6.15 1.79
N SER A 83 1.25 5.42 2.57
CA SER A 83 0.03 4.78 2.09
C SER A 83 -1.03 5.80 1.65
N ALA A 84 -1.26 6.84 2.45
CA ALA A 84 -2.17 7.93 2.10
C ALA A 84 -1.71 8.67 0.83
N PHE A 85 -0.42 8.97 0.72
CA PHE A 85 0.15 9.61 -0.47
C PHE A 85 -0.05 8.78 -1.74
N HIS A 86 0.05 7.45 -1.64
CA HIS A 86 -0.16 6.57 -2.80
C HIS A 86 -1.61 6.50 -3.29
N GLN A 87 -2.59 6.80 -2.43
CA GLN A 87 -4.01 6.80 -2.79
C GLN A 87 -4.44 8.06 -3.54
N LEU A 88 -3.65 9.14 -3.47
CA LEU A 88 -3.88 10.37 -4.19
C LEU A 88 -3.55 10.21 -5.68
N THR A 89 -4.37 10.86 -6.51
CA THR A 89 -4.08 11.09 -7.93
C THR A 89 -2.84 12.00 -8.09
N GLU A 90 -2.23 11.98 -9.27
CA GLU A 90 -1.05 12.80 -9.57
C GLU A 90 -1.29 14.29 -9.33
N ALA A 91 -2.43 14.82 -9.77
CA ALA A 91 -2.83 16.20 -9.56
C ALA A 91 -3.05 16.55 -8.07
N GLU A 92 -3.54 15.61 -7.26
CA GLU A 92 -3.71 15.81 -5.82
C GLU A 92 -2.35 15.80 -5.10
N ARG A 93 -1.43 14.92 -5.49
CA ARG A 93 -0.06 14.89 -4.95
C ARG A 93 0.67 16.19 -5.22
N GLU A 94 0.60 16.71 -6.44
CA GLU A 94 1.22 17.99 -6.81
C GLU A 94 0.68 19.15 -5.96
N LYS A 95 -0.65 19.19 -5.73
CA LYS A 95 -1.26 20.21 -4.87
C LYS A 95 -0.78 20.12 -3.43
N ILE A 96 -0.70 18.92 -2.86
CA ILE A 96 -0.23 18.73 -1.48
C ILE A 96 1.26 19.09 -1.35
N ILE A 97 2.10 18.66 -2.30
CA ILE A 97 3.53 19.02 -2.31
C ILE A 97 3.70 20.53 -2.43
N SER A 98 2.97 21.17 -3.36
CA SER A 98 3.00 22.62 -3.53
C SER A 98 2.56 23.35 -2.26
N LEU A 99 1.53 22.85 -1.58
CA LEU A 99 1.07 23.41 -0.31
C LEU A 99 2.16 23.30 0.78
N ILE A 100 2.78 22.13 0.92
CA ILE A 100 3.86 21.90 1.91
C ILE A 100 5.07 22.78 1.60
N MET A 101 5.48 22.90 0.34
CA MET A 101 6.62 23.73 -0.06
C MET A 101 6.34 25.23 0.09
N ARG A 102 5.08 25.66 -0.11
CA ARG A 102 4.68 27.07 -0.02
C ARG A 102 4.41 27.54 1.40
N GLN A 103 3.89 26.66 2.27
CA GLN A 103 3.42 27.04 3.61
C GLN A 103 4.18 26.34 4.74
N GLY A 104 5.04 25.38 4.42
CA GLY A 104 5.72 24.54 5.41
C GLY A 104 4.76 23.63 6.20
N ILE A 105 5.33 22.81 7.06
CA ILE A 105 4.56 21.92 7.95
C ILE A 105 3.69 22.74 8.93
N ALA A 106 4.19 23.88 9.41
CA ALA A 106 3.45 24.77 10.30
C ALA A 106 2.16 25.32 9.65
N GLY A 107 2.22 25.73 8.38
CA GLY A 107 1.03 26.19 7.65
C GLY A 107 0.06 25.06 7.28
N LEU A 108 0.56 23.84 7.12
CA LEU A 108 -0.29 22.66 6.95
C LEU A 108 -1.06 22.35 8.25
N MET A 109 -0.39 22.34 9.40
CA MET A 109 -1.01 22.09 10.71
C MET A 109 -2.07 23.12 11.07
N ALA A 110 -1.89 24.40 10.69
CA ALA A 110 -2.88 25.44 10.87
C ALA A 110 -4.21 25.17 10.14
N LYS A 111 -4.18 24.38 9.04
CA LYS A 111 -5.37 23.99 8.28
C LYS A 111 -6.00 22.69 8.77
N VAL A 112 -5.20 21.81 9.37
CA VAL A 112 -5.66 20.55 9.97
C VAL A 112 -6.43 20.82 11.27
N ASN A 113 -6.08 21.87 12.01
CA ASN A 113 -6.78 22.29 13.25
C ASN A 113 -8.11 23.04 13.04
N TRP A 114 -8.69 23.07 11.83
CA TRP A 114 -9.92 23.81 11.54
C TRP A 114 -11.21 22.99 11.82
N ASP A 115 -11.19 22.03 12.74
CA ASP A 115 -12.44 21.40 13.21
C ASP A 115 -12.36 20.99 14.68
N ASP A 116 -11.81 21.87 15.54
CA ASP A 116 -12.21 21.89 16.94
C ASP A 116 -13.29 22.97 17.08
N GLY A 117 -14.53 22.52 16.88
CA GLY A 117 -15.72 23.33 17.12
C GLY A 117 -15.74 23.80 18.56
N SER A 118 -15.36 25.07 18.77
CA SER A 118 -15.73 25.83 19.94
C SER A 118 -16.92 26.73 19.61
N ASP A 119 -18.06 26.07 19.36
CA ASP A 119 -19.34 26.58 19.85
C ASP A 119 -19.50 26.02 21.27
N ASP A 120 -19.09 26.78 22.30
CA ASP A 120 -19.82 26.77 23.56
C ASP A 120 -19.75 28.14 24.24
N ALA A 121 -20.89 28.46 24.82
CA ALA A 121 -21.30 29.72 25.34
C ALA A 121 -20.33 30.31 26.38
N SER A 122 -20.19 31.63 26.30
CA SER A 122 -20.12 32.42 27.52
C SER A 122 -21.13 33.55 27.38
N GLN A 123 -22.39 33.19 27.68
CA GLN A 123 -23.26 34.12 28.38
C GLN A 123 -22.62 34.40 29.74
N SER A 124 -22.27 35.66 29.98
CA SER A 124 -22.23 36.29 31.30
C SER A 124 -22.51 37.77 31.10
#